data_AF-A0A1G7QDC1-F1
#
_entry.id   AF-A0A1G7QDC1-F1
#
_cell.length_a   1.000
_cell.length_b   1.000
_cell.length_c   1.000
_cell.angle_alpha   90.00
_cell.angle_beta   90.00
_cell.angle_gamma   90.00
#
_symmetry.space_group_name_H-M   'P 1'
#
loop_
_entity.id
_entity.type
_entity.pdbx_description
1 polymer ?
#
loop_
_entity_poly.entity_id
_entity_poly.type
_entity_poly.pdbx_seq_one_letter_code
_entity_poly.pdbx_strand_id
1 'polypeptide(L)'
;MRNGRWAYFFEPPTWARTQGCHVKAEALGENYNAAVERAEYVLLPAFDSWRSHGLTEWLQREEHVFGAFEISHYRPKERPNSVKIVHPKNGEEAWWPLFDDRGESLFPELVAELDAIKQVTVSGLVFRRDRAHRKSRTPPPWITERKDLRYPRSVVKDIVAAAGRHRSARQLRIYAKRTRKQLISGTRKRREERTKAAGLSE
;
A
#
# COMPACT_ATOMS: atom_id res chain seq x y z
N MET A 1 3.63 -15.00 -35.89
CA MET A 1 4.63 -15.48 -34.92
C MET A 1 4.35 -16.94 -34.60
N ARG A 2 5.30 -17.81 -34.93
CA ARG A 2 5.33 -19.25 -34.65
C ARG A 2 5.96 -19.45 -33.25
N ASN A 3 5.50 -20.45 -32.52
CA ASN A 3 5.88 -20.86 -31.16
C ASN A 3 5.00 -20.26 -30.05
N GLY A 4 4.10 -21.09 -29.52
CA GLY A 4 3.20 -20.75 -28.40
C GLY A 4 3.92 -20.63 -27.05
N ARG A 5 4.88 -19.71 -26.96
CA ARG A 5 5.62 -19.41 -25.74
C ARG A 5 4.71 -18.71 -24.73
N TRP A 6 4.86 -19.12 -23.47
CA TRP A 6 4.09 -18.60 -22.34
C TRP A 6 4.86 -17.44 -21.71
N ALA A 7 4.16 -16.36 -21.41
CA ALA A 7 4.72 -15.24 -20.66
C ALA A 7 3.85 -14.94 -19.42
N TYR A 8 4.52 -14.51 -18.37
CA TYR A 8 3.93 -14.06 -17.11
C TYR A 8 3.71 -12.54 -17.18
N PHE A 9 2.63 -12.08 -16.56
CA PHE A 9 2.25 -10.67 -16.53
C PHE A 9 1.72 -10.35 -15.16
N PHE A 10 2.12 -9.22 -14.57
CA PHE A 10 1.48 -8.65 -13.39
C PHE A 10 0.39 -7.68 -13.82
N GLU A 11 -0.84 -7.85 -13.35
CA GLU A 11 -1.92 -6.89 -13.52
C GLU A 11 -2.52 -6.52 -12.15
N PRO A 12 -2.42 -5.24 -11.72
CA PRO A 12 -3.17 -4.76 -10.57
C PRO A 12 -4.69 -4.94 -10.79
N PRO A 13 -5.48 -5.16 -9.72
CA PRO A 13 -6.92 -5.34 -9.86
C PRO A 13 -7.58 -4.14 -10.52
N THR A 14 -8.66 -4.36 -11.27
CA THR A 14 -9.40 -3.27 -11.93
C THR A 14 -9.89 -2.21 -10.94
N TRP A 15 -10.37 -2.62 -9.76
CA TRP A 15 -10.79 -1.68 -8.72
C TRP A 15 -9.64 -0.79 -8.21
N ALA A 16 -8.41 -1.32 -8.19
CA ALA A 16 -7.24 -0.56 -7.76
C ALA A 16 -6.84 0.47 -8.82
N ARG A 17 -6.92 0.08 -10.09
CA ARG A 17 -6.67 0.99 -11.23
C ARG A 17 -7.69 2.13 -11.27
N THR A 18 -8.95 1.87 -10.95
CA THR A 18 -9.99 2.92 -10.86
C THR A 18 -9.80 3.86 -9.68
N GLN A 19 -9.05 3.44 -8.65
CA GLN A 19 -8.72 4.25 -7.47
C GLN A 19 -7.37 4.96 -7.57
N GLY A 20 -6.75 4.99 -8.76
CA GLY A 20 -5.50 5.72 -8.98
C GLY A 20 -4.23 4.99 -8.53
N CYS A 21 -4.24 3.66 -8.46
CA CYS A 21 -3.03 2.88 -8.18
C CYS A 21 -1.90 3.20 -9.17
N HIS A 22 -0.74 3.61 -8.63
CA HIS A 22 0.44 3.95 -9.43
C HIS A 22 1.20 2.72 -9.94
N VAL A 23 0.98 1.54 -9.35
CA VAL A 23 1.56 0.28 -9.85
C VAL A 23 0.87 -0.08 -11.17
N LYS A 24 1.66 -0.16 -12.25
CA LYS A 24 1.15 -0.44 -13.59
C LYS A 24 1.16 -1.93 -13.90
N ALA A 25 0.40 -2.31 -14.93
CA ALA A 25 0.51 -3.65 -15.50
C ALA A 25 1.88 -3.83 -16.16
N GLU A 26 2.53 -4.96 -15.91
CA GLU A 26 3.90 -5.23 -16.36
C GLU A 26 4.04 -6.64 -16.94
N ALA A 27 4.79 -6.76 -18.05
CA ALA A 27 5.19 -8.05 -18.61
C ALA A 27 6.42 -8.58 -17.85
N LEU A 28 6.28 -9.74 -17.19
CA LEU A 28 7.32 -10.36 -16.38
C LEU A 28 8.19 -11.37 -17.15
N GLY A 29 7.89 -11.59 -18.44
CA GLY A 29 8.67 -12.47 -19.31
C GLY A 29 8.33 -13.95 -19.18
N GLU A 30 9.20 -14.82 -19.70
CA GLU A 30 8.94 -16.27 -19.84
C GLU A 30 9.47 -17.12 -18.67
N ASN A 31 10.34 -16.56 -17.82
CA ASN A 31 10.93 -17.26 -16.67
C ASN A 31 10.04 -17.11 -15.43
N TYR A 32 9.50 -18.23 -14.94
CA TYR A 32 8.62 -18.26 -13.77
C TYR A 32 9.28 -17.74 -12.49
N ASN A 33 10.50 -18.20 -12.18
CA ASN A 33 11.16 -17.83 -10.93
C ASN A 33 11.47 -16.33 -10.89
N ALA A 34 11.97 -15.78 -12.00
CA ALA A 34 12.21 -14.35 -12.13
C ALA A 34 10.91 -13.53 -12.07
N ALA A 35 9.81 -14.05 -12.62
CA ALA A 35 8.50 -13.41 -12.53
C ALA A 35 7.96 -13.39 -11.09
N VAL A 36 8.12 -14.49 -10.35
CA VAL A 36 7.73 -14.58 -8.93
C VAL A 36 8.57 -13.63 -8.09
N GLU A 37 9.89 -13.65 -8.24
CA GLU A 37 10.80 -12.79 -7.49
C GLU A 37 10.47 -11.30 -7.71
N ARG A 38 10.26 -10.90 -8.97
CA ARG A 38 9.88 -9.51 -9.28
C ARG A 38 8.50 -9.14 -8.73
N ALA A 39 7.54 -10.06 -8.77
CA ALA A 39 6.23 -9.81 -8.18
C ALA A 39 6.33 -9.66 -6.65
N GLU A 40 7.02 -10.56 -5.96
CA GLU A 40 7.11 -10.61 -4.50
C GLU A 40 7.95 -9.50 -3.90
N TYR A 41 9.07 -9.13 -4.53
CA TYR A 41 10.02 -8.17 -3.95
C TYR A 41 9.88 -6.75 -4.47
N VAL A 42 9.16 -6.53 -5.58
CA VAL A 42 9.03 -5.19 -6.18
C VAL A 42 7.57 -4.78 -6.32
N LEU A 43 6.78 -5.55 -7.06
CA LEU A 43 5.44 -5.11 -7.47
C LEU A 43 4.40 -5.21 -6.34
N LEU A 44 4.43 -6.30 -5.57
CA LEU A 44 3.53 -6.49 -4.43
C LEU A 44 3.83 -5.52 -3.28
N PRO A 45 5.11 -5.27 -2.88
CA PRO A 45 5.42 -4.23 -1.90
C PRO A 45 5.02 -2.82 -2.34
N ALA A 46 5.23 -2.46 -3.61
CA ALA A 46 4.77 -1.18 -4.14
C ALA A 46 3.23 -1.08 -4.13
N PHE A 47 2.54 -2.16 -4.49
CA PHE A 47 1.08 -2.23 -4.47
C PHE A 47 0.53 -2.14 -3.04
N ASP A 48 1.17 -2.81 -2.09
CA ASP A 48 0.84 -2.74 -0.67
C ASP A 48 1.08 -1.35 -0.10
N SER A 49 2.21 -0.72 -0.44
CA SER A 49 2.51 0.65 -0.04
C SER A 49 1.46 1.63 -0.56
N TRP A 50 1.05 1.50 -1.82
CA TRP A 50 -0.08 2.27 -2.36
C TRP A 50 -1.38 1.98 -1.60
N ARG A 51 -1.73 0.69 -1.42
CA ARG A 51 -2.97 0.24 -0.79
C ARG A 51 -3.06 0.66 0.68
N SER A 52 -1.93 0.72 1.37
CA SER A 52 -1.84 1.13 2.77
C SER A 52 -1.56 2.63 2.92
N HIS A 53 -1.50 3.39 1.82
CA HIS A 53 -1.19 4.82 1.82
C HIS A 53 0.16 5.14 2.51
N GLY A 54 1.15 4.26 2.35
CA GLY A 54 2.49 4.40 2.95
C GLY A 54 2.57 3.99 4.42
N LEU A 55 1.46 3.58 5.04
CA LEU A 55 1.44 3.13 6.43
C LEU A 55 2.31 1.89 6.66
N THR A 56 2.60 1.07 5.64
CA THR A 56 3.45 -0.13 5.81
C THR A 56 4.85 0.21 6.30
N GLU A 57 5.42 1.36 5.91
CA GLU A 57 6.75 1.81 6.37
C GLU A 57 6.73 2.28 7.83
N TRP A 58 5.63 2.91 8.24
CA TRP A 58 5.42 3.35 9.63
C TRP A 58 5.06 2.19 10.56
N LEU A 59 4.33 1.20 10.04
CA LEU A 59 3.97 -0.04 10.73
C LEU A 59 5.18 -0.93 11.04
N GLN A 60 6.34 -0.72 10.42
CA GLN A 60 7.59 -1.38 10.86
C GLN A 60 8.05 -0.91 12.25
N ARG A 61 7.62 0.29 12.68
CA ARG A 61 8.00 0.92 13.95
C ARG A 61 6.83 1.01 14.92
N GLU A 62 6.08 -0.08 15.08
CA GLU A 62 4.86 -0.15 15.89
C GLU A 62 5.02 0.47 17.29
N GLU A 63 6.13 0.20 17.99
CA GLU A 63 6.39 0.75 19.32
C GLU A 63 6.60 2.28 19.29
N HIS A 64 7.25 2.78 18.24
CA HIS A 64 7.54 4.20 18.10
C HIS A 64 6.25 4.96 17.74
N VAL A 65 5.45 4.39 16.85
CA VAL A 65 4.22 4.99 16.34
C VAL A 65 3.07 4.90 17.35
N PHE A 66 2.84 3.73 17.96
CA PHE A 66 1.73 3.57 18.91
C PHE A 66 2.10 3.89 20.36
N GLY A 67 3.40 3.94 20.68
CA GLY A 67 3.88 4.10 22.06
C GLY A 67 4.56 5.42 22.37
N ALA A 68 5.15 6.10 21.38
CA ALA A 68 5.96 7.31 21.60
C ALA A 68 5.60 8.49 20.68
N PHE A 69 4.74 8.29 19.68
CA PHE A 69 4.36 9.34 18.75
C PHE A 69 3.26 10.22 19.33
N GLU A 70 3.67 11.42 19.77
CA GLU A 70 2.78 12.45 20.29
C GLU A 70 2.40 13.48 19.21
N ILE A 71 1.27 14.16 19.42
CA ILE A 71 0.80 15.16 18.45
C ILE A 71 1.76 16.35 18.31
N SER A 72 2.56 16.63 19.35
CA SER A 72 3.65 17.62 19.34
C SER A 72 4.77 17.26 18.35
N HIS A 73 4.91 15.97 18.00
CA HIS A 73 5.91 15.49 17.05
C HIS A 73 5.47 15.69 15.59
N TYR A 74 4.17 15.90 15.37
CA TYR A 74 3.60 16.09 14.03
C TYR A 74 3.62 17.56 13.63
N ARG A 75 4.42 17.89 12.61
CA ARG A 75 4.58 19.25 12.04
C ARG A 75 4.77 20.32 13.13
N PRO A 76 5.81 20.22 13.98
CA PRO A 76 6.09 21.23 14.99
C PRO A 76 6.45 22.56 14.32
N LYS A 77 6.36 23.67 15.06
CA LYS A 77 6.54 25.01 14.50
C LYS A 77 7.92 25.19 13.86
N GLU A 78 8.92 24.53 14.41
CA GLU A 78 10.32 24.57 13.97
C GLU A 78 10.53 23.78 12.68
N ARG A 79 9.69 22.76 12.42
CA ARG A 79 9.77 21.87 11.25
C ARG A 79 8.37 21.51 10.73
N PRO A 80 7.66 22.44 10.08
CA PRO A 80 6.28 22.24 9.67
C PRO A 80 6.13 21.23 8.52
N ASN A 81 7.20 20.89 7.80
CA ASN A 81 7.15 19.97 6.66
C ASN A 81 7.65 18.57 7.00
N SER A 82 7.83 18.28 8.29
CA SER A 82 8.40 17.02 8.75
C SER A 82 7.66 16.51 9.97
N VAL A 83 7.92 15.25 10.27
CA VAL A 83 7.42 14.56 11.44
C VAL A 83 8.57 13.96 12.22
N LYS A 84 8.48 14.07 13.54
CA LYS A 84 9.47 13.55 14.46
C LYS A 84 9.08 12.16 14.93
N ILE A 85 9.98 11.20 14.81
CA ILE A 85 9.81 9.84 15.31
C ILE A 85 10.87 9.63 16.39
N VAL A 86 10.43 9.36 17.61
CA VAL A 86 11.30 9.18 18.77
C VAL A 86 11.45 7.69 19.06
N HIS A 87 12.68 7.23 19.24
CA HIS A 87 12.94 5.85 19.62
C HIS A 87 12.67 5.65 21.13
N PRO A 88 11.76 4.74 21.51
CA PRO A 88 11.18 4.68 22.85
C PRO A 88 12.18 4.27 23.95
N LYS A 89 13.28 3.62 23.60
CA LYS A 89 14.26 3.10 24.58
C LYS A 89 15.47 4.00 24.81
N ASN A 90 15.90 4.75 23.80
CA ASN A 90 17.11 5.58 23.86
C ASN A 90 16.82 7.07 23.64
N GLY A 91 15.60 7.44 23.25
CA GLY A 91 15.20 8.83 23.00
C GLY A 91 15.73 9.42 21.69
N GLU A 92 16.37 8.62 20.82
CA GLU A 92 16.88 9.12 19.54
C GLU A 92 15.76 9.66 18.66
N GLU A 93 16.00 10.82 18.05
CA GLU A 93 15.03 11.50 17.20
C GLU A 93 15.38 11.28 15.72
N ALA A 94 14.45 10.70 14.98
CA ALA A 94 14.50 10.61 13.53
C ALA A 94 13.48 11.58 12.92
N TRP A 95 13.90 12.35 11.93
CA TRP A 95 13.05 13.31 11.24
C TRP A 95 12.71 12.82 9.84
N TRP A 96 11.42 12.72 9.55
CA TRP A 96 10.91 12.26 8.25
C TRP A 96 10.24 13.39 7.49
N PRO A 97 10.58 13.61 6.20
CA PRO A 97 9.88 14.57 5.37
C PRO A 97 8.46 14.08 5.07
N LEU A 98 7.49 14.98 5.14
CA LEU A 98 6.09 14.73 4.75
C LEU A 98 5.76 15.27 3.35
N PHE A 99 6.62 16.16 2.84
CA PHE A 99 6.46 16.83 1.56
C PHE A 99 7.74 16.66 0.75
N ASP A 100 7.61 16.63 -0.56
CA ASP A 100 8.73 16.65 -1.48
C ASP A 100 9.30 18.08 -1.66
N ASP A 101 10.33 18.21 -2.50
CA ASP A 101 10.98 19.49 -2.79
C ASP A 101 10.05 20.49 -3.52
N ARG A 102 8.91 20.02 -4.05
CA ARG A 102 7.88 20.84 -4.72
C ARG A 102 6.78 21.27 -3.74
N GLY A 103 6.81 20.79 -2.51
CA GLY A 103 5.79 21.02 -1.50
C GLY A 103 4.55 20.13 -1.66
N GLU A 104 4.61 19.11 -2.52
CA GLU A 104 3.55 18.11 -2.62
C GLU A 104 3.66 17.10 -1.48
N SER A 105 2.54 16.72 -0.87
CA SER A 105 2.55 15.74 0.21
C SER A 105 2.95 14.37 -0.33
N LEU A 106 3.98 13.77 0.28
CA LEU A 106 4.39 12.39 0.01
C LEU A 106 3.33 11.39 0.48
N PHE A 107 2.48 11.79 1.43
CA PHE A 107 1.44 10.95 2.03
C PHE A 107 0.15 11.76 2.23
N PRO A 108 -0.55 12.15 1.15
CA PRO A 108 -1.62 13.16 1.21
C PRO A 108 -2.78 12.76 2.11
N GLU A 109 -3.17 11.49 2.09
CA GLU A 109 -4.26 10.99 2.94
C GLU A 109 -3.84 10.90 4.41
N LEU A 110 -2.64 10.41 4.70
CA LEU A 110 -2.10 10.37 6.05
C LEU A 110 -1.97 11.77 6.64
N VAL A 111 -1.48 12.74 5.85
CA VAL A 111 -1.38 14.14 6.26
C VAL A 111 -2.75 14.73 6.53
N ALA A 112 -3.75 14.47 5.67
CA ALA A 112 -5.11 14.93 5.90
C ALA A 112 -5.70 14.38 7.21
N GLU A 113 -5.54 13.08 7.48
CA GLU A 113 -5.98 12.46 8.72
C GLU A 113 -5.25 13.03 9.95
N LEU A 114 -3.92 13.16 9.88
CA LEU A 114 -3.14 13.72 10.98
C LEU A 114 -3.43 15.21 11.22
N ASP A 115 -3.71 15.98 10.17
CA ASP A 115 -4.15 17.37 10.27
C ASP A 115 -5.53 17.43 10.96
N ALA A 116 -6.48 16.56 10.60
CA ALA A 116 -7.77 16.46 11.26
C ALA A 116 -7.63 16.09 12.75
N ILE A 117 -6.75 15.13 13.07
CA ILE A 117 -6.44 14.74 14.46
C ILE A 117 -5.81 15.92 15.23
N LYS A 118 -4.89 16.66 14.62
CA LYS A 118 -4.21 17.81 15.25
C LYS A 118 -5.18 18.96 15.56
N GLN A 119 -6.23 19.14 14.77
CA GLN A 119 -7.26 20.15 15.04
C GLN A 119 -8.03 19.88 16.35
N VAL A 120 -8.22 18.61 16.69
CA VAL A 120 -8.99 18.21 17.87
C VAL A 120 -8.13 17.81 19.07
N THR A 121 -6.87 17.42 18.84
CA THR A 121 -5.96 16.88 19.85
C THR A 121 -4.85 17.86 20.14
N VAL A 122 -4.89 18.48 21.33
CA VAL A 122 -3.88 19.47 21.76
C VAL A 122 -2.62 18.82 22.33
N SER A 123 -2.74 17.62 22.92
CA SER A 123 -1.61 16.93 23.56
C SER A 123 -1.80 15.41 23.69
N GLY A 124 -0.68 14.70 23.85
CA GLY A 124 -0.61 13.26 24.05
C GLY A 124 -0.45 12.44 22.77
N LEU A 125 -0.56 11.12 22.91
CA LEU A 125 -0.40 10.17 21.81
C LEU A 125 -1.44 10.38 20.71
N VAL A 126 -0.96 10.40 19.46
CA VAL A 126 -1.76 10.67 18.26
C VAL A 126 -2.77 9.55 18.02
N PHE A 127 -2.32 8.31 17.99
CA PHE A 127 -3.15 7.17 17.63
C PHE A 127 -3.92 6.63 18.84
N ARG A 128 -5.25 6.74 18.78
CA ARG A 128 -6.18 6.23 19.79
C ARG A 128 -7.15 5.23 19.18
N ARG A 129 -7.77 4.41 20.01
CA ARG A 129 -8.75 3.41 19.57
C ARG A 129 -10.06 4.10 19.21
N ASP A 130 -10.82 3.55 18.27
CA ASP A 130 -12.12 4.14 17.90
C ASP A 130 -13.21 3.91 18.97
N ARG A 131 -13.07 2.86 19.77
CA ARG A 131 -14.05 2.49 20.78
C ARG A 131 -13.85 3.27 22.07
N ALA A 132 -14.89 3.99 22.49
CA ALA A 132 -14.96 4.64 23.80
C ALA A 132 -14.75 3.63 24.94
N HIS A 133 -14.00 4.03 25.96
CA HIS A 133 -13.78 3.19 27.13
C HIS A 133 -15.02 3.22 28.04
N ARG A 134 -15.38 2.09 28.66
CA ARG A 134 -16.53 2.02 29.58
C ARG A 134 -16.45 3.03 30.73
N LYS A 135 -15.24 3.45 31.11
CA LYS A 135 -14.98 4.39 32.22
C LYS A 135 -14.53 5.78 31.78
N SER A 136 -14.37 6.05 30.47
CA SER A 136 -13.89 7.36 29.99
C SER A 136 -14.53 7.71 28.66
N ARG A 137 -14.95 8.98 28.52
CA ARG A 137 -15.42 9.54 27.25
C ARG A 137 -14.30 9.66 26.21
N THR A 138 -13.05 9.72 26.67
CA THR A 138 -11.88 9.77 25.79
C THR A 138 -11.44 8.35 25.41
N PRO A 139 -11.37 8.02 24.12
CA PRO A 139 -10.90 6.71 23.71
C PRO A 139 -9.45 6.48 24.16
N PRO A 140 -9.12 5.26 24.65
CA PRO A 140 -7.80 4.98 25.17
C PRO A 140 -6.77 4.92 24.03
N PRO A 141 -5.49 5.22 24.31
CA PRO A 141 -4.41 4.97 23.36
C PRO A 141 -4.33 3.48 22.99
N TRP A 142 -3.74 3.20 21.84
CA TRP A 142 -3.55 1.82 21.40
C TRP A 142 -2.65 1.01 22.34
N ILE A 143 -1.61 1.65 22.89
CA ILE A 143 -0.76 1.07 23.93
C ILE A 143 -1.50 1.05 25.27
N THR A 144 -1.40 -0.06 25.98
CA THR A 144 -2.00 -0.20 27.31
C THR A 144 -1.17 0.52 28.36
N GLU A 145 -1.71 0.74 29.57
CA GLU A 145 -0.97 1.31 30.71
C GLU A 145 0.30 0.52 31.05
N ARG A 146 0.29 -0.80 30.78
CA ARG A 146 1.46 -1.68 30.91
C ARG A 146 2.51 -1.51 29.80
N LYS A 147 2.31 -0.55 28.88
CA LYS A 147 3.12 -0.33 27.67
C LYS A 147 3.24 -1.57 26.77
N ASP A 148 2.22 -2.43 26.81
CA ASP A 148 2.20 -3.69 26.06
C ASP A 148 1.68 -3.49 24.61
N LEU A 149 2.41 -4.06 23.65
CA LEU A 149 2.11 -4.04 22.22
C LEU A 149 1.35 -5.27 21.74
N ARG A 150 1.06 -6.29 22.58
CA ARG A 150 0.41 -7.54 22.15
C ARG A 150 -0.86 -7.31 21.34
N TYR A 151 -1.74 -6.43 21.80
CA TYR A 151 -3.00 -6.12 21.11
C TYR A 151 -2.79 -5.34 19.80
N PRO A 152 -2.05 -4.20 19.79
CA PRO A 152 -1.67 -3.53 18.55
C PRO A 152 -1.01 -4.45 17.53
N ARG A 153 -0.03 -5.28 17.95
CA ARG A 153 0.66 -6.25 17.09
C ARG A 153 -0.26 -7.27 16.46
N SER A 154 -1.23 -7.78 17.23
CA SER A 154 -2.22 -8.70 16.69
C SER A 154 -3.06 -8.04 15.61
N VAL A 155 -3.53 -6.82 15.85
CA VAL A 155 -4.36 -6.07 14.89
C VAL A 155 -3.54 -5.67 13.65
N VAL A 156 -2.31 -5.19 13.83
CA VAL A 156 -1.39 -4.89 12.71
C VAL A 156 -1.12 -6.16 11.92
N LYS A 157 -0.85 -7.29 12.57
CA LYS A 157 -0.70 -8.59 11.89
C LYS A 157 -1.94 -8.97 11.11
N ASP A 158 -3.14 -8.75 11.64
CA ASP A 158 -4.40 -9.01 10.94
C ASP A 158 -4.61 -8.09 9.73
N ILE A 159 -4.26 -6.80 9.86
CA ILE A 159 -4.30 -5.81 8.77
C ILE A 159 -3.28 -6.17 7.69
N VAL A 160 -2.04 -6.47 8.07
CA VAL A 160 -0.97 -6.89 7.16
C VAL A 160 -1.31 -8.21 6.49
N ALA A 161 -1.90 -9.16 7.22
CA ALA A 161 -2.38 -10.42 6.64
C ALA A 161 -3.55 -10.17 5.69
N ALA A 162 -4.51 -9.32 6.05
CA ALA A 162 -5.66 -8.96 5.20
C ALA A 162 -5.22 -8.21 3.94
N ALA A 163 -4.28 -7.27 4.07
CA ALA A 163 -3.60 -6.61 2.97
C ALA A 163 -2.89 -7.66 2.13
N GLY A 164 -1.98 -8.44 2.73
CA GLY A 164 -1.15 -9.50 2.17
C GLY A 164 -1.86 -10.74 1.62
N ARG A 165 -3.19 -10.88 1.73
CA ARG A 165 -3.95 -11.98 1.09
C ARG A 165 -3.67 -12.08 -0.42
N HIS A 166 -3.34 -10.96 -1.04
CA HIS A 166 -2.94 -10.83 -2.44
C HIS A 166 -1.52 -11.40 -2.75
N ARG A 167 -0.66 -11.65 -1.75
CA ARG A 167 0.66 -12.31 -1.92
C ARG A 167 0.61 -13.83 -1.76
N SER A 168 -0.55 -14.41 -1.40
CA SER A 168 -0.67 -15.86 -1.30
C SER A 168 -0.39 -16.54 -2.65
N ALA A 169 0.22 -17.73 -2.66
CA ALA A 169 0.50 -18.49 -3.89
C ALA A 169 -0.75 -18.67 -4.80
N ARG A 170 -1.95 -18.68 -4.20
CA ARG A 170 -3.24 -18.71 -4.91
C ARG A 170 -3.58 -17.37 -5.60
N GLN A 171 -3.28 -16.24 -4.96
CA GLN A 171 -3.47 -14.90 -5.54
C GLN A 171 -2.33 -14.51 -6.49
N LEU A 172 -1.09 -14.93 -6.26
CA LEU A 172 0.00 -14.82 -7.24
C LEU A 172 -0.39 -15.45 -8.59
N ARG A 173 -1.16 -16.55 -8.60
CA ARG A 173 -1.73 -17.12 -9.83
C ARG A 173 -2.78 -16.25 -10.52
N ILE A 174 -3.43 -15.34 -9.78
CA ILE A 174 -4.42 -14.37 -10.28
C ILE A 174 -3.72 -13.10 -10.79
N TYR A 175 -2.63 -12.67 -10.13
CA TYR A 175 -1.80 -11.52 -10.53
C TYR A 175 -0.87 -11.85 -11.68
N ALA A 176 -0.17 -12.98 -11.61
CA ALA A 176 0.67 -13.57 -12.65
C ALA A 176 -0.19 -14.38 -13.63
N LYS A 177 -1.04 -13.70 -14.40
CA LYS A 177 -1.92 -14.37 -15.35
C LYS A 177 -1.12 -15.04 -16.46
N ARG A 178 -1.10 -16.37 -16.47
CA ARG A 178 -0.76 -17.17 -17.65
C ARG A 178 -1.89 -17.01 -18.69
N THR A 179 -1.89 -15.94 -19.49
CA THR A 179 -3.05 -15.61 -20.33
C THR A 179 -2.85 -15.83 -21.83
N ARG A 180 -3.72 -16.69 -22.37
CA ARG A 180 -4.09 -16.91 -23.78
C ARG A 180 -4.89 -15.73 -24.39
N LYS A 181 -4.93 -14.54 -23.74
CA LYS A 181 -5.79 -13.41 -24.15
C LYS A 181 -5.35 -12.77 -25.46
N GLN A 182 -4.06 -12.75 -25.76
CA GLN A 182 -3.56 -12.28 -27.06
C GLN A 182 -3.97 -13.16 -28.24
N LEU A 183 -4.32 -14.44 -27.98
CA LEU A 183 -4.87 -15.34 -29.00
C LEU A 183 -6.30 -14.94 -29.38
N ILE A 184 -7.16 -14.57 -28.42
CA ILE A 184 -8.55 -14.15 -28.67
C ILE A 184 -8.60 -12.79 -29.39
N SER A 185 -7.78 -11.82 -28.99
CA SER A 185 -7.65 -10.55 -29.72
C SER A 185 -7.08 -10.78 -31.13
N GLY A 186 -6.14 -11.70 -31.27
CA GLY A 186 -5.53 -12.04 -32.55
C GLY A 186 -6.47 -12.78 -33.51
N THR A 187 -7.36 -13.66 -33.03
CA THR A 187 -8.41 -14.27 -33.85
C THR A 187 -9.52 -13.28 -34.19
N ARG A 188 -9.89 -12.37 -33.27
CA ARG A 188 -10.85 -11.29 -33.57
C ARG A 188 -10.33 -10.40 -34.69
N LYS A 189 -9.08 -9.96 -34.60
CA LYS A 189 -8.41 -9.13 -35.62
C LYS A 189 -8.29 -9.83 -36.98
N ARG A 190 -7.93 -11.13 -36.99
CA ARG A 190 -7.88 -11.94 -38.23
C ARG A 190 -9.26 -12.20 -38.84
N ARG A 191 -10.31 -12.28 -38.04
CA ARG A 191 -11.69 -12.41 -38.54
C ARG A 191 -12.16 -11.10 -39.16
N GLU A 192 -11.90 -9.97 -38.51
CA GLU A 192 -12.18 -8.61 -39.03
C GLU A 192 -11.44 -8.35 -40.36
N GLU A 193 -10.18 -8.77 -40.47
CA GLU A 193 -9.39 -8.69 -41.70
C GLU A 193 -9.93 -9.60 -42.82
N ARG A 194 -10.41 -10.82 -42.50
CA ARG A 194 -11.05 -11.72 -43.50
C ARG A 194 -12.38 -11.18 -44.00
N THR A 195 -13.20 -10.58 -43.14
CA THR A 195 -14.46 -9.96 -43.57
C THR A 195 -14.24 -8.70 -44.42
N LYS A 196 -13.11 -7.99 -44.24
CA LYS A 196 -12.70 -6.90 -45.15
C LYS A 196 -12.21 -7.40 -46.49
N ALA A 197 -11.42 -8.48 -46.51
CA ALA A 197 -10.89 -9.05 -47.74
C ALA A 197 -11.96 -9.74 -48.61
N ALA A 198 -13.03 -10.26 -48.00
CA ALA A 198 -14.14 -10.87 -48.72
C ALA A 198 -15.12 -9.85 -49.36
N GLY A 199 -14.96 -8.56 -49.09
CA GLY A 199 -15.78 -7.47 -49.65
C GLY A 199 -15.07 -6.67 -50.75
N LEU A 200 -13.94 -7.15 -51.27
CA LEU A 200 -13.15 -6.51 -52.33
C LEU A 200 -12.96 -7.49 -53.49
N SER A 201 -14.06 -7.84 -54.14
CA SER A 201 -14.07 -8.40 -55.49
C SER A 201 -15.39 -8.05 -56.18
N GLU A 202 -15.42 -6.87 -56.78
CA GLU A 202 -16.16 -6.57 -58.03
C GLU A 202 -15.12 -6.18 -59.08
#